data_AF-A0A8C5YV70-F1
#
_entry.id   AF-A0A8C5YV70-F1
#
_cell.length_a   1.000
_cell.length_b   1.000
_cell.length_c   1.000
_cell.angle_alpha   90.00
_cell.angle_beta   90.00
_cell.angle_gamma   90.00
#
_symmetry.space_group_name_H-M   'P 1'
#
loop_
_entity.id
_entity.type
_entity.pdbx_description
1 polymer ?
#
loop_
_entity_poly.entity_id
_entity_poly.type
_entity_poly.pdbx_seq_one_letter_code
_entity_poly.pdbx_strand_id
1 'polypeptide(L)'
;MTRSCSAVGCSTRDTMLSRERGLSFHQFPTDTIQRSKWIRAVNRVDPRSKKIWIPGPGAILCSKHFQESDFESYGIRRKLKKGAVPSVSLYKVLKSSCKQS
;
A
#
# COMPACT_ATOMS: atom_id res chain seq x y z
N MET A 1 14.30 1.94 13.39
CA MET A 1 13.13 1.04 13.26
C MET A 1 12.77 0.90 11.78
N THR A 2 12.86 -0.29 11.21
CA THR A 2 12.49 -0.54 9.81
C THR A 2 10.98 -0.66 9.67
N ARG A 3 10.37 0.24 8.90
CA ARG A 3 8.94 0.13 8.57
C ARG A 3 8.76 -0.80 7.38
N SER A 4 7.70 -1.59 7.35
CA SER A 4 7.39 -2.51 6.25
C SER A 4 6.01 -2.24 5.68
N CYS A 5 5.85 -2.53 4.40
CA CYS A 5 4.58 -2.34 3.71
C CYS A 5 3.50 -3.18 4.39
N SER A 6 2.39 -2.55 4.77
CA SER A 6 1.25 -3.21 5.43
C SER A 6 0.31 -3.92 4.45
N ALA A 7 0.62 -3.86 3.17
CA ALA A 7 -0.10 -4.52 2.10
C ALA A 7 0.02 -6.06 2.22
N VAL A 8 -1.09 -6.76 2.02
CA VAL A 8 -1.12 -8.22 1.98
C VAL A 8 -0.28 -8.72 0.80
N GLY A 9 0.66 -9.64 1.06
CA GLY A 9 1.56 -10.20 0.04
C GLY A 9 2.73 -9.29 -0.35
N CYS A 10 2.93 -8.14 0.31
CA CYS A 10 4.04 -7.24 0.01
C CYS A 10 5.15 -7.33 1.06
N SER A 11 6.30 -7.86 0.66
CA SER A 11 7.51 -7.98 1.49
C SER A 11 8.41 -6.74 1.43
N THR A 12 7.93 -5.64 0.84
CA THR A 12 8.74 -4.42 0.66
C THR A 12 8.99 -3.72 2.00
N ARG A 13 10.27 -3.45 2.30
CA ARG A 13 10.70 -2.78 3.54
C ARG A 13 11.32 -1.42 3.25
N ASP A 14 11.15 -0.50 4.19
CA ASP A 14 11.78 0.82 4.18
C ASP A 14 13.27 0.70 4.47
N THR A 15 14.03 0.56 3.39
CA THR A 15 15.49 0.39 3.36
C THR A 15 16.06 1.29 2.26
N MET A 16 17.35 1.63 2.35
CA MET A 16 18.01 2.44 1.31
C MET A 16 17.87 1.81 -0.08
N LEU A 17 18.06 0.49 -0.20
CA LEU A 17 17.82 -0.27 -1.43
C LEU A 17 16.44 -0.03 -2.04
N SER A 18 15.38 0.04 -1.23
CA SER A 18 14.03 0.34 -1.73
C SER A 18 13.93 1.77 -2.25
N ARG A 19 14.60 2.73 -1.61
CA ARG A 19 14.64 4.14 -2.05
C ARG A 19 15.45 4.30 -3.34
N GLU A 20 16.59 3.61 -3.45
CA GLU A 20 17.44 3.57 -4.64
C GLU A 20 16.68 2.97 -5.84
N ARG A 21 15.83 1.97 -5.60
CA ARG A 21 14.89 1.43 -6.60
C ARG A 21 13.74 2.38 -6.96
N GLY A 22 13.72 3.61 -6.44
CA GLY A 22 12.67 4.60 -6.71
C GLY A 22 11.34 4.34 -6.01
N LEU A 23 11.27 3.41 -5.06
CA LEU A 23 10.05 3.21 -4.27
C LEU A 23 9.87 4.40 -3.34
N SER A 24 8.63 4.85 -3.14
CA SER A 24 8.23 5.78 -2.09
C SER A 24 7.33 5.08 -1.07
N PHE A 25 7.36 5.51 0.20
CA PHE A 25 6.52 4.94 1.26
C PHE A 25 5.60 6.04 1.76
N HIS A 26 4.32 5.70 1.87
CA HIS A 26 3.25 6.62 2.21
C HIS A 26 2.56 6.13 3.46
N GLN A 27 2.45 7.02 4.44
CA GLN A 27 1.64 6.77 5.63
C GLN A 27 0.16 6.85 5.30
N PHE A 28 -0.65 6.23 6.13
CA PHE A 28 -2.10 6.35 6.01
C PHE A 28 -2.53 7.81 6.16
N PRO A 29 -3.47 8.28 5.33
CA PRO A 29 -3.96 9.64 5.40
C PRO A 29 -4.65 9.90 6.75
N THR A 30 -4.63 11.16 7.17
CA THR A 30 -5.37 11.66 8.34
C THR A 30 -6.88 11.67 8.08
N ASP A 31 -7.28 11.85 6.82
CA ASP A 31 -8.67 11.85 6.40
C ASP A 31 -9.32 10.48 6.64
N THR A 32 -10.40 10.45 7.43
CA THR A 32 -11.06 9.21 7.87
C THR A 32 -11.70 8.45 6.72
N ILE A 33 -12.23 9.15 5.72
CA ILE A 33 -12.88 8.56 4.55
C ILE A 33 -11.83 7.88 3.68
N GLN A 34 -10.75 8.60 3.34
CA GLN A 34 -9.66 8.03 2.53
C GLN A 34 -8.94 6.90 3.29
N ARG A 35 -8.72 7.07 4.60
CA ARG A 35 -8.13 6.02 5.46
C ARG A 35 -8.99 4.76 5.44
N SER A 36 -10.31 4.87 5.55
CA SER A 36 -11.23 3.72 5.50
C SER A 36 -11.18 3.01 4.14
N LYS A 37 -11.08 3.78 3.04
CA LYS A 37 -10.89 3.20 1.70
C LYS A 37 -9.57 2.44 1.61
N TRP A 38 -8.48 2.97 2.17
CA TRP A 38 -7.20 2.26 2.20
C TRP A 38 -7.27 0.98 3.02
N ILE A 39 -7.90 1.01 4.19
CA ILE A 39 -8.08 -0.17 5.04
C ILE A 39 -8.86 -1.26 4.29
N ARG A 40 -9.96 -0.87 3.64
CA ARG A 40 -10.78 -1.77 2.85
C ARG A 40 -10.04 -2.32 1.63
N ALA A 41 -9.25 -1.49 0.97
CA ALA A 41 -8.40 -1.91 -0.14
C ALA A 41 -7.30 -2.87 0.32
N VAL A 42 -6.73 -2.64 1.51
CA VAL A 42 -5.77 -3.54 2.17
C VAL A 42 -6.39 -4.92 2.41
N ASN A 43 -7.70 -4.97 2.65
CA ASN A 43 -8.53 -6.15 2.88
C ASN A 43 -7.87 -7.18 3.81
N ARG A 44 -7.10 -6.68 4.78
CA ARG A 44 -6.44 -7.51 5.78
C ARG A 44 -7.45 -7.76 6.88
N VAL A 45 -7.81 -9.02 7.05
CA VAL A 45 -8.66 -9.45 8.17
C VAL A 45 -7.74 -10.12 9.18
N ASP A 46 -7.90 -9.76 10.46
CA ASP A 46 -7.18 -10.45 11.51
C ASP A 46 -7.73 -11.88 11.64
N PRO A 47 -6.89 -12.93 11.49
CA PRO A 47 -7.37 -14.31 11.49
C PRO A 47 -7.91 -14.74 12.87
N ARG A 48 -7.50 -14.07 13.95
CA ARG A 48 -7.91 -14.40 15.32
C ARG A 48 -9.25 -13.77 15.66
N SER A 49 -9.45 -12.50 15.29
CA SER A 49 -10.68 -11.77 15.62
C SER A 49 -11.74 -11.75 14.52
N LYS A 50 -11.43 -12.24 13.30
CA LYS A 50 -12.26 -12.10 12.08
C LYS A 50 -12.69 -10.65 11.79
N LYS A 51 -11.98 -9.67 12.36
CA LYS A 51 -12.25 -8.23 12.20
C LYS A 51 -11.30 -7.62 11.18
N ILE A 52 -11.75 -6.54 10.54
CA ILE A 52 -10.92 -5.73 9.65
C ILE A 52 -9.72 -5.21 10.44
N TRP A 53 -8.52 -5.42 9.91
CA TRP A 53 -7.29 -4.96 10.53
C TRP A 53 -7.21 -3.43 10.49
N ILE A 54 -6.96 -2.82 11.65
CA ILE A 54 -6.80 -1.38 11.77
C ILE A 54 -5.31 -1.01 11.77
N PRO A 55 -4.85 -0.18 10.82
CA PRO A 55 -3.47 0.26 10.74
C PRO A 55 -3.11 1.13 11.95
N GLY A 56 -2.00 0.79 12.61
CA GLY A 56 -1.39 1.61 13.65
C GLY A 56 -0.60 2.81 13.08
N PRO A 57 -0.01 3.67 13.94
CA PRO A 57 0.74 4.85 13.50
C PRO A 57 2.02 4.52 12.70
N GLY A 58 2.54 3.30 12.84
CA GLY A 58 3.68 2.79 12.06
C GLY A 58 3.31 2.17 10.72
N ALA A 59 2.03 2.05 10.39
CA ALA A 59 1.58 1.41 9.16
C ALA A 59 1.86 2.31 7.94
N ILE A 60 2.45 1.71 6.91
CA ILE A 60 2.83 2.38 5.66
C ILE A 60 2.52 1.50 4.46
N LEU A 61 2.30 2.12 3.31
CA LEU A 61 2.18 1.44 2.02
C LEU A 61 3.27 1.93 1.05
N CYS A 62 3.80 1.02 0.24
CA CYS A 62 4.76 1.37 -0.80
C CYS A 62 4.06 1.86 -2.07
N SER A 63 4.77 2.63 -2.88
CA SER A 63 4.25 3.22 -4.12
C SER A 63 3.77 2.21 -5.15
N LYS A 64 4.24 0.95 -5.09
CA LYS A 64 3.77 -0.14 -5.97
C LYS A 64 2.27 -0.39 -5.92
N HIS A 65 1.61 0.00 -4.83
CA HIS A 65 0.18 -0.20 -4.64
C HIS A 65 -0.68 0.94 -5.19
N PHE A 66 -0.05 2.02 -5.64
CA PHE A 66 -0.70 3.22 -6.17
C PHE A 66 -0.28 3.40 -7.63
N GLN A 67 -1.12 4.03 -8.43
CA GLN A 67 -0.73 4.39 -9.80
C GLN A 67 0.08 5.67 -9.79
N GLU A 68 0.96 5.85 -10.77
CA GLU A 68 1.73 7.09 -10.90
C GLU A 68 0.83 8.34 -11.04
N SER A 69 -0.35 8.18 -11.65
CA SER A 69 -1.40 9.20 -11.76
C SER A 69 -2.04 9.63 -10.44
N ASP A 70 -1.98 8.76 -9.43
CA ASP A 70 -2.47 9.01 -8.07
C ASP A 70 -1.47 9.84 -7.23
N PHE A 71 -0.28 10.10 -7.76
CA PHE A 71 0.70 10.96 -7.12
C PHE A 71 0.60 12.39 -7.64
N GLU A 72 0.64 13.32 -6.70
CA GLU A 72 0.87 14.74 -6.93
C GLU A 72 2.31 15.08 -6.55
N SER A 73 3.07 15.55 -7.52
CA SER A 73 4.38 16.16 -7.30
C SER A 73 4.18 17.63 -6.92
N TYR A 74 4.25 17.94 -5.63
CA TYR A 74 4.38 19.31 -5.15
C TYR A 74 5.88 19.60 -4.99
N GLY A 75 6.52 20.01 -6.09
CA GLY A 75 7.97 20.25 -6.15
C GLY A 75 8.78 18.99 -5.82
N ILE A 76 9.59 19.07 -4.76
CA ILE A 76 10.48 17.97 -4.31
C ILE A 76 9.69 16.84 -3.62
N ARG A 77 8.47 17.10 -3.14
CA ARG A 77 7.67 16.13 -2.37
C ARG A 77 6.60 15.49 -3.24
N ARG A 78 6.67 14.17 -3.41
CA ARG A 78 5.55 13.36 -3.93
C ARG A 78 4.58 13.01 -2.81
N LYS A 79 3.33 13.46 -2.95
CA LYS A 79 2.20 13.09 -2.08
C LYS A 79 1.15 12.35 -2.90
N LEU A 80 0.28 11.60 -2.22
CA LEU A 80 -0.86 10.97 -2.85
C LEU A 80 -2.02 11.96 -2.92
N LYS A 81 -2.75 11.95 -4.04
CA LYS A 81 -3.94 12.79 -4.23
C LYS A 81 -5.00 12.49 -3.18
N LYS A 82 -5.84 13.48 -2.89
CA LYS A 82 -7.08 13.24 -2.15
C LYS A 82 -7.95 12.27 -2.97
N GLY A 83 -8.32 11.14 -2.36
CA GLY A 83 -9.07 10.07 -3.03
C GLY A 83 -8.24 9.00 -3.72
N ALA A 84 -6.91 9.14 -3.77
CA ALA A 84 -6.02 8.04 -4.18
C ALA A 84 -6.25 6.84 -3.26
N VAL A 85 -6.50 5.67 -3.84
CA VAL A 85 -6.70 4.41 -3.14
C VAL A 85 -5.72 3.37 -3.67
N PRO A 86 -5.16 2.51 -2.82
CA PRO A 86 -4.24 1.47 -3.27
C PRO A 86 -5.04 0.43 -4.07
N SER A 87 -5.12 0.61 -5.39
CA SER A 87 -5.87 -0.25 -6.32
C SER A 87 -5.01 -1.40 -6.85
N VAL A 88 -3.68 -1.24 -6.82
CA VAL A 88 -2.75 -2.20 -7.42
C VAL A 88 -2.53 -3.38 -6.47
N SER A 89 -3.46 -4.32 -6.59
CA SER A 89 -3.26 -5.77 -6.44
C SER A 89 -2.71 -6.22 -5.09
N LEU A 90 -3.57 -6.31 -4.09
CA LEU A 90 -3.35 -7.19 -2.93
C LEU A 90 -3.88 -8.60 -3.15
N TYR A 91 -4.36 -8.87 -4.37
CA TYR A 91 -4.94 -10.14 -4.79
C TYR A 91 -4.34 -10.69 -6.11
N LYS A 92 -3.17 -10.22 -6.56
CA LYS A 92 -2.41 -10.93 -7.63
C LYS A 92 -1.78 -12.22 -7.09
N VAL A 93 -2.59 -13.07 -6.46
CA VAL A 93 -2.23 -14.45 -6.12
C VAL A 93 -2.82 -15.45 -7.13
N LEU A 94 -3.77 -15.10 -8.02
CA LEU A 94 -4.38 -16.11 -8.90
C LEU A 94 -4.70 -15.69 -10.34
N LYS A 95 -3.83 -14.94 -11.03
CA LYS A 95 -3.84 -14.91 -12.52
C LYS A 95 -2.44 -14.75 -13.10
N SER A 96 -1.61 -15.79 -12.94
CA SER A 96 -0.46 -16.03 -13.81
C SER A 96 -0.49 -17.50 -14.22
N SER A 97 -1.26 -17.75 -15.28
CA SER A 97 -1.10 -18.83 -16.26
C SER A 97 -0.86 -20.25 -15.76
N CYS A 98 -1.95 -21.03 -15.72
CA CYS A 98 -1.89 -22.41 -16.16
C CYS A 98 -1.19 -22.44 -17.53
N LYS A 99 0.01 -23.01 -17.62
CA LYS A 99 0.61 -23.42 -18.88
C LYS A 99 -0.31 -24.47 -19.50
N GLN A 100 -0.90 -24.15 -20.64
CA GLN A 100 -1.47 -25.12 -21.58
C GLN A 100 -1.05 -24.71 -22.99
N SER A 101 0.08 -25.26 -23.43
CA SER A 101 0.36 -25.77 -24.78
C SER A 101 1.62 -26.61 -24.70
#